data_AF-A0A7Y2PZ16-F1
#
_entry.id   AF-A0A7Y2PZ16-F1
#
_cell.length_a   1.000
_cell.length_b   1.000
_cell.length_c   1.000
_cell.angle_alpha   90.00
_cell.angle_beta   90.00
_cell.angle_gamma   90.00
#
_symmetry.space_group_name_H-M   'P 1'
#
loop_
_entity.id
_entity.type
_entity.pdbx_description
1 polymer ?
#
loop_
_entity_poly.entity_id
_entity_poly.type
_entity_poly.pdbx_seq_one_letter_code
_entity_poly.pdbx_strand_id
1 'polypeptide(L)'
;MAQITKFQRLYPNIELEIEVNDQHSDLIKDKFDLLVRFGMSVEPYLVARPLLNSVEMVIAASPKYWQKYGKATCLADLSQQNCLGCSESQVTGTTVWYLIRKNRYVFQVIRKVTVD
;
A
#
# COMPACT_ATOMS: atom_id res chain seq x y z
N MET A 1 -0.83 -9.87 -12.70
CA MET A 1 -1.12 -10.26 -14.10
C MET A 1 -1.42 -11.74 -14.31
N ALA A 2 -0.70 -12.70 -13.70
CA ALA A 2 -0.93 -14.14 -13.96
C ALA A 2 -2.39 -14.62 -13.79
N GLN A 3 -3.13 -14.11 -12.80
CA GLN A 3 -4.54 -14.48 -12.59
C GLN A 3 -5.46 -13.88 -13.66
N ILE A 4 -5.21 -12.66 -14.12
CA ILE A 4 -5.98 -12.01 -15.19
C ILE A 4 -5.83 -12.82 -16.49
N THR A 5 -4.59 -13.18 -16.84
CA THR A 5 -4.32 -14.03 -18.01
C THR A 5 -5.01 -15.38 -17.92
N LYS A 6 -5.03 -16.00 -16.73
CA LYS A 6 -5.76 -17.25 -16.51
C LYS A 6 -7.27 -17.08 -16.70
N PHE A 7 -7.83 -15.99 -16.20
CA PHE A 7 -9.26 -15.68 -16.33
C PHE A 7 -9.67 -15.49 -17.80
N GLN A 8 -8.93 -14.69 -18.56
CA GLN A 8 -9.22 -14.47 -20.00
C GLN A 8 -9.15 -15.78 -20.81
N ARG A 9 -8.24 -16.69 -20.46
CA ARG A 9 -8.18 -18.03 -21.09
C ARG A 9 -9.38 -18.91 -20.77
N LEU A 10 -9.91 -18.82 -19.55
CA LEU A 10 -11.09 -19.59 -19.12
C LEU A 10 -12.39 -19.00 -19.69
N TYR A 11 -12.42 -17.67 -19.91
CA TYR A 11 -13.59 -16.94 -20.38
C TYR A 11 -13.24 -16.04 -21.58
N PRO A 12 -13.01 -16.62 -22.78
CA PRO A 12 -12.49 -15.90 -23.93
C PRO A 12 -13.46 -14.87 -24.52
N ASN A 13 -14.75 -14.95 -24.18
CA ASN A 13 -15.78 -14.02 -24.66
C ASN A 13 -15.96 -12.79 -23.76
N ILE A 14 -15.22 -12.71 -22.64
CA ILE A 14 -15.23 -11.55 -21.76
C ILE A 14 -14.07 -10.63 -22.15
N GLU A 15 -14.40 -9.42 -22.57
CA GLU A 15 -13.43 -8.34 -22.77
C GLU A 15 -13.13 -7.66 -21.43
N LEU A 16 -11.86 -7.37 -21.16
CA LEU A 16 -11.43 -6.72 -19.91
C LEU A 16 -10.81 -5.37 -20.24
N GLU A 17 -11.40 -4.30 -19.72
CA GLU A 17 -10.80 -2.99 -19.61
C GLU A 17 -10.30 -2.81 -18.17
N ILE A 18 -9.02 -2.45 -18.01
CA ILE A 18 -8.38 -2.36 -16.69
C ILE A 18 -7.70 -1.01 -16.56
N GLU A 19 -8.16 -0.21 -15.61
CA GLU A 19 -7.49 1.01 -15.16
C GLU A 19 -6.76 0.73 -13.84
N VAL A 20 -5.54 1.27 -13.72
CA VAL A 20 -4.76 1.23 -12.49
C VAL A 20 -4.42 2.66 -12.09
N ASN A 21 -4.99 3.10 -10.98
CA ASN A 21 -4.74 4.41 -10.39
C ASN A 21 -4.68 4.27 -8.85
N ASP A 22 -4.00 5.21 -8.18
CA ASP A 22 -3.95 5.30 -6.72
C ASP A 22 -5.07 6.21 -6.16
N GLN A 23 -6.02 6.62 -7.00
CA GLN A 23 -7.08 7.56 -6.65
C GLN A 23 -8.31 6.82 -6.11
N HIS A 24 -9.15 7.57 -5.40
CA HIS A 24 -10.43 7.05 -4.95
C HIS A 24 -11.48 7.12 -6.07
N SER A 25 -11.51 6.12 -6.96
CA SER A 25 -12.53 6.00 -8.01
C SER A 25 -13.92 5.67 -7.44
N ASP A 26 -14.95 6.26 -8.04
CA ASP A 26 -16.35 6.01 -7.73
C ASP A 26 -16.92 5.05 -8.77
N LEU A 27 -17.31 3.86 -8.32
CA LEU A 27 -17.80 2.77 -9.17
C LEU A 27 -18.97 3.21 -10.07
N ILE A 28 -19.89 4.03 -9.54
CA ILE A 28 -21.09 4.48 -10.25
C ILE A 28 -20.73 5.59 -11.23
N LYS A 29 -20.04 6.62 -10.75
CA LYS A 29 -19.72 7.81 -11.56
C LYS A 29 -18.74 7.49 -12.68
N ASP A 30 -17.73 6.68 -12.39
CA ASP A 30 -16.65 6.34 -13.31
C ASP A 30 -16.99 5.11 -14.17
N LYS A 31 -18.20 4.54 -14.00
CA LYS A 31 -18.76 3.44 -14.79
C LYS A 31 -17.92 2.17 -14.74
N PHE A 32 -17.32 1.88 -13.59
CA PHE A 32 -16.67 0.59 -13.37
C PHE A 32 -17.69 -0.46 -12.95
N ASP A 33 -17.54 -1.69 -13.44
CA ASP A 33 -18.32 -2.83 -12.94
C ASP A 33 -17.75 -3.39 -11.63
N LEU A 34 -16.44 -3.24 -11.43
CA LEU A 34 -15.70 -3.81 -10.30
C LEU A 34 -14.53 -2.89 -9.92
N LEU A 35 -14.36 -2.69 -8.60
CA LEU A 35 -13.17 -2.10 -8.03
C LEU A 35 -12.42 -3.13 -7.18
N VAL A 36 -11.10 -3.19 -7.33
CA VAL A 36 -10.20 -3.96 -6.46
C VAL A 36 -9.30 -2.98 -5.74
N ARG A 37 -9.54 -2.78 -4.44
CA ARG A 37 -8.82 -1.78 -3.63
C ARG A 37 -8.35 -2.36 -2.29
N PHE A 38 -7.32 -1.74 -1.73
CA PHE A 38 -6.96 -1.90 -0.33
C PHE A 38 -7.85 -1.02 0.53
N GLY A 39 -8.42 -1.56 1.60
CA GLY A 39 -9.27 -0.79 2.53
C GLY A 39 -10.30 -1.66 3.23
N MET A 40 -10.72 -1.22 4.41
CA MET A 40 -11.71 -1.93 5.23
C MET A 40 -13.10 -1.27 5.19
N SER A 41 -13.19 -0.03 4.69
CA SER A 41 -14.45 0.70 4.58
C SER A 41 -15.00 0.58 3.16
N VAL A 42 -16.30 0.35 3.07
CA VAL A 42 -17.04 0.26 1.81
C VAL A 42 -18.24 1.16 1.94
N GLU A 43 -18.50 1.91 0.88
CA GLU A 43 -19.60 2.85 0.80
C GLU A 43 -20.91 2.09 1.03
N PRO A 44 -21.89 2.67 1.75
CA PRO A 44 -23.09 1.93 2.17
C PRO A 44 -23.91 1.31 1.03
N TYR A 45 -23.76 1.86 -0.18
CA TYR A 45 -24.46 1.42 -1.40
C TYR A 45 -23.66 0.40 -2.22
N LEU A 46 -22.49 -0.05 -1.76
CA LEU A 46 -21.68 -1.05 -2.44
C LEU A 46 -21.64 -2.38 -1.68
N VAL A 47 -21.56 -3.46 -2.42
CA VAL A 47 -21.30 -4.80 -1.90
C VAL A 47 -19.82 -5.10 -2.09
N ALA A 48 -19.14 -5.51 -1.01
CA ALA A 48 -17.74 -5.90 -1.08
C ALA A 48 -17.51 -7.34 -0.65
N ARG A 49 -16.50 -7.94 -1.27
CA ARG A 49 -16.02 -9.28 -0.96
C ARG A 49 -14.53 -9.22 -0.60
N PRO A 50 -14.12 -9.68 0.60
CA PRO A 50 -12.71 -9.75 0.93
C PRO A 50 -12.01 -10.77 0.00
N LEU A 51 -10.97 -10.32 -0.69
CA LEU A 51 -10.11 -11.18 -1.52
C LEU A 51 -8.92 -11.74 -0.71
N LEU A 52 -8.47 -10.98 0.28
CA LEU A 52 -7.38 -11.33 1.19
C LEU A 52 -7.81 -10.96 2.61
N ASN A 53 -7.42 -11.78 3.59
CA ASN A 53 -7.70 -11.53 5.00
C ASN A 53 -6.79 -10.42 5.58
N SER A 54 -5.55 -10.35 5.10
CA SER A 54 -4.56 -9.37 5.53
C SER A 54 -3.47 -9.20 4.48
N VAL A 55 -2.88 -8.01 4.46
CA VAL A 55 -1.66 -7.69 3.70
C VAL A 55 -0.60 -7.33 4.72
N GLU A 56 0.51 -8.08 4.72
CA GLU A 56 1.61 -7.82 5.64
C GLU A 56 2.52 -6.74 5.08
N MET A 57 2.55 -5.59 5.78
CA MET A 57 3.49 -4.52 5.50
C MET A 57 4.79 -4.77 6.27
N VAL A 58 5.92 -4.69 5.57
CA VAL A 58 7.25 -4.90 6.16
C VAL A 58 8.12 -3.67 5.98
N ILE A 59 9.02 -3.46 6.94
CA ILE A 59 10.09 -2.47 6.79
C ILE A 59 11.24 -3.14 6.07
N ALA A 60 11.66 -2.55 4.96
CA ALA A 60 12.74 -3.05 4.13
C ALA A 60 13.64 -1.92 3.66
N ALA A 61 14.89 -2.26 3.37
CA ALA A 61 15.77 -1.46 2.53
C ALA A 61 16.74 -2.37 1.79
N SER A 62 17.44 -1.78 0.83
CA SER A 62 18.44 -2.50 0.05
C SER A 62 19.58 -3.04 0.94
N PRO A 63 20.19 -4.19 0.58
CA PRO A 63 21.36 -4.70 1.31
C PRO A 63 22.50 -3.68 1.39
N LYS A 64 22.72 -2.90 0.33
CA LYS A 64 23.74 -1.83 0.28
C LYS A 64 23.48 -0.75 1.33
N TYR A 65 22.22 -0.36 1.53
CA TYR A 65 21.86 0.62 2.54
C TYR A 65 22.20 0.08 3.95
N TRP A 66 21.84 -1.17 4.25
CA TRP A 66 22.16 -1.78 5.56
C TRP A 66 23.66 -1.96 5.82
N GLN A 67 24.46 -2.23 4.80
CA GLN A 67 25.92 -2.29 4.94
C GLN A 67 26.53 -0.93 5.29
N LYS A 68 25.96 0.15 4.74
CA LYS A 68 26.46 1.52 4.94
C LYS A 68 25.99 2.15 6.26
N TYR A 69 24.73 1.93 6.64
CA TYR A 69 24.06 2.63 7.75
C TYR A 69 23.70 1.72 8.94
N GLY A 70 23.99 0.42 8.84
CA GLY A 70 23.55 -0.58 9.82
C GLY A 70 22.06 -0.93 9.68
N LYS A 71 21.65 -2.04 10.31
CA LYS A 71 20.24 -2.44 10.41
C LYS A 71 19.60 -1.81 11.64
N ALA A 72 18.38 -1.30 11.51
CA ALA A 72 17.55 -0.97 12.66
C ALA A 72 17.23 -2.25 13.47
N THR A 73 17.45 -2.20 14.77
CA THR A 73 17.20 -3.30 15.70
C THR A 73 15.90 -3.10 16.50
N CYS A 74 15.42 -1.84 16.57
CA CYS A 74 14.14 -1.49 17.14
C CYS A 74 13.45 -0.38 16.34
N LEU A 75 12.17 -0.11 16.64
CA LEU A 75 11.39 0.93 15.95
C LEU A 75 11.97 2.33 16.16
N ALA A 76 12.52 2.62 17.35
CA ALA A 76 13.08 3.93 17.66
C ALA A 76 14.27 4.28 16.76
N ASP A 77 15.02 3.28 16.30
CA ASP A 77 16.17 3.46 15.39
C ASP A 77 15.73 4.09 14.05
N LEU A 78 14.48 3.89 13.63
CA LEU A 78 13.96 4.44 12.36
C LEU A 78 13.94 5.97 12.33
N SER A 79 13.88 6.61 13.50
CA SER A 79 13.98 8.08 13.60
C SER A 79 15.33 8.61 13.11
N GLN A 80 16.37 7.79 13.17
CA GLN A 80 17.74 8.12 12.75
C GLN A 80 18.07 7.64 11.33
N GLN A 81 17.14 6.91 10.69
CA GLN A 81 17.30 6.36 9.35
C GLN A 81 16.62 7.26 8.31
N ASN A 82 17.12 7.23 7.07
CA ASN A 82 16.50 7.91 5.94
C ASN A 82 15.31 7.08 5.46
N CYS A 83 14.12 7.37 6.00
CA CYS A 83 12.91 6.63 5.68
C CYS A 83 12.19 7.27 4.49
N LEU A 84 11.69 6.44 3.57
CA LEU A 84 10.92 6.88 2.42
C LEU A 84 9.44 7.02 2.78
N GLY A 85 8.80 8.14 2.47
CA GLY A 85 7.37 8.33 2.70
C GLY A 85 6.63 8.69 1.43
N CYS A 86 5.34 8.36 1.34
CA CYS A 86 4.50 8.78 0.21
C CYS A 86 4.42 10.32 0.13
N SER A 87 4.41 10.85 -1.10
CA SER A 87 4.44 12.28 -1.41
C SER A 87 3.19 13.04 -0.94
N GLU A 88 2.04 12.38 -0.79
CA GLU A 88 0.78 12.98 -0.33
C GLU A 88 0.82 13.56 1.10
N SER A 89 1.78 13.13 1.91
CA SER A 89 2.05 13.80 3.18
C SER A 89 2.77 15.12 2.91
N GLN A 90 2.02 16.24 2.96
CA GLN A 90 2.50 17.63 2.82
C GLN A 90 3.52 18.04 3.90
N VAL A 91 3.86 17.15 4.83
CA VAL A 91 4.84 17.42 5.88
C VAL A 91 6.23 17.11 5.36
N THR A 92 7.02 18.16 5.18
CA THR A 92 8.46 18.08 4.90
C THR A 92 9.22 17.81 6.21
N GLY A 93 10.21 16.92 6.16
CA GLY A 93 11.11 16.62 7.30
C GLY A 93 10.72 15.39 8.12
N THR A 94 9.55 15.37 8.75
CA THR A 94 9.09 14.24 9.58
C THR A 94 7.70 13.76 9.17
N THR A 95 7.48 12.45 9.20
CA THR A 95 6.16 11.86 9.00
C THR A 95 5.94 10.70 9.96
N VAL A 96 4.72 10.20 10.05
CA VAL A 96 4.35 9.11 10.95
C VAL A 96 4.09 7.86 10.13
N TRP A 97 4.83 6.80 10.44
CA TRP A 97 4.48 5.47 9.98
C TRP A 97 3.56 4.80 11.00
N TYR A 98 2.39 4.37 10.53
CA TYR A 98 1.49 3.49 11.27
C TYR A 98 1.86 2.04 10.96
N LEU A 99 2.18 1.29 12.00
CA LEU A 99 2.67 -0.08 11.93
C LEU A 99 1.77 -0.99 12.76
N ILE A 100 1.78 -2.28 12.44
CA ILE A 100 1.07 -3.29 13.23
C ILE A 100 2.10 -4.23 13.85
N ARG A 101 2.10 -4.34 15.18
CA ARG A 101 2.97 -5.25 15.93
C ARG A 101 2.13 -6.09 16.88
N LYS A 102 2.17 -7.42 16.73
CA LYS A 102 1.37 -8.36 17.55
C LYS A 102 -0.12 -7.97 17.62
N ASN A 103 -0.70 -7.68 16.45
CA ASN A 103 -2.10 -7.26 16.30
C ASN A 103 -2.47 -5.95 17.03
N ARG A 104 -1.48 -5.08 17.31
CA ARG A 104 -1.70 -3.74 17.87
C ARG A 104 -1.11 -2.69 16.94
N TYR A 105 -1.86 -1.62 16.74
CA TYR A 105 -1.36 -0.44 16.07
C TYR A 105 -0.29 0.24 16.94
N VAL A 106 0.86 0.49 16.34
CA VAL A 106 1.95 1.29 16.90
C VAL A 106 2.35 2.33 15.88
N PHE A 107 2.91 3.44 16.32
CA PHE A 107 3.37 4.49 15.42
C PHE A 107 4.83 4.82 15.70
N GLN A 108 5.53 5.26 14.67
CA GLN A 108 6.88 5.77 14.78
C GLN A 108 7.01 7.05 13.96
N VAL A 109 7.50 8.11 14.60
CA VAL A 109 7.93 9.31 13.87
C VAL A 109 9.23 8.96 13.16
N ILE A 110 9.23 9.17 11.85
CA ILE A 110 10.37 8.90 10.99
C ILE A 110 10.87 10.20 10.36
N ARG A 111 12.17 10.24 10.06
CA ARG A 111 12.74 11.27 9.21
C ARG A 111 12.45 10.91 7.75
N LYS A 112 11.61 11.72 7.09
CA LYS A 112 11.23 11.51 5.69
C LYS A 112 12.33 12.06 4.80
N VAL A 113 12.82 11.24 3.87
CA VAL A 113 13.63 11.70 2.74
C VAL A 113 12.76 11.61 1.49
N THR A 114 12.67 12.73 0.77
CA THR A 114 12.06 12.74 -0.57
C THR A 114 13.14 12.31 -1.55
N VAL A 115 12.78 11.41 -2.47
CA VAL A 115 13.60 11.08 -3.62
C VAL A 115 12.98 11.85 -4.79
N ASP A 116 13.78 12.69 -5.43
CA ASP A 116 13.38 13.46 -6.62
C ASP A 116 13.02 12.55 -7.80
#